data_AF-A0A3C0E5B7-F1
#
_entry.id   AF-A0A3C0E5B7-F1
#
_cell.length_a   1.000
_cell.length_b   1.000
_cell.length_c   1.000
_cell.angle_alpha   90.00
_cell.angle_beta   90.00
_cell.angle_gamma   90.00
#
_symmetry.space_group_name_H-M   'P 1'
#
loop_
_entity.id
_entity.type
_entity.pdbx_description
1 polymer ?
#
loop_
_entity_poly.entity_id
_entity_poly.type
_entity_poly.pdbx_seq_one_letter_code
_entity_poly.pdbx_strand_id
1 'polypeptide(L)'
;MKNYPKIGIRPTIDGRQGGVRESLEEKTMNLAKAVAELISSNLRNGDGSPVECVIADSTIGRVAESAACAEKFEREGVGATITVTSCWCYGAETMDMNPYYPKAVWGFNGTERPGAVYLAAVLAGHAQKGLPAFGIYGRDVQDIEDNTIPADVAEKILRFARAAQAVATMRGKSYLSMGSVSMGIAGSIVNPDFFQEYLGMRCESVDLTEIIRRMTEGIYDKEEYAKAMAWTEKYCKKNEGKDFNVEAKTKTRAEKDADWDFIVKMTIIMRDLMKGNPKLKEMGFKEEALGHNAIAAGFQGQRQWTDFYPNGDFSEALLNTSFDWNGIREAYVLATENDACNGVAMLFGHLLTNRAQIFSDVRTYWSPEAVKRVTGKELTGLAKNGIIHLINSGATTLDGTGQQTDAEGNPTMKPSWEITEAEVEKCLEATTWYPANRDYFRGGGFSSNFLSKGGMPVTMSRLNLIKGLGPVLQIAEGWTVEIDPEIHKLLDERTDRTWPTTWFVPRLCDKPAFKDVYSVMNNWGANHGAISYGHIGQDLITLASILRIPVCMHNVEDDKIFRPAAWNAFGMDKEGADYRACQNYGPIYK
;
A
#
# COMPACT_ATOMS: atom_id res chain seq x y z
N MET A 1 17.65 13.96 5.85
CA MET A 1 16.38 13.81 5.08
C MET A 1 16.41 12.44 4.42
N LYS A 2 15.26 11.76 4.31
CA LYS A 2 15.15 10.51 3.54
C LYS A 2 15.36 10.86 2.06
N ASN A 3 16.19 10.11 1.35
CA ASN A 3 16.34 10.27 -0.10
C ASN A 3 15.27 9.40 -0.78
N TYR A 4 14.27 10.04 -1.39
CA TYR A 4 13.24 9.36 -2.19
C TYR A 4 13.65 9.28 -3.66
N PRO A 5 13.15 8.28 -4.41
CA PRO A 5 13.30 8.25 -5.86
C PRO A 5 12.65 9.48 -6.51
N LYS A 6 13.26 9.95 -7.60
CA LYS A 6 12.73 11.07 -8.41
C LYS A 6 12.08 10.55 -9.70
N ILE A 7 11.22 11.36 -10.30
CA ILE A 7 10.65 11.09 -11.63
C ILE A 7 11.41 11.89 -12.71
N GLY A 8 11.98 11.20 -13.68
CA GLY A 8 12.71 11.82 -14.78
C GLY A 8 11.79 12.24 -15.93
N ILE A 9 11.82 13.51 -16.33
CA ILE A 9 11.02 14.04 -17.45
C ILE A 9 11.90 14.25 -18.68
N ARG A 10 11.54 13.60 -19.79
CA ARG A 10 12.33 13.53 -21.03
C ARG A 10 11.62 14.31 -22.16
N PRO A 11 11.93 15.60 -22.38
CA PRO A 11 11.37 16.39 -23.48
C PRO A 11 12.00 15.98 -24.82
N THR A 12 11.31 15.18 -25.64
CA THR A 12 11.81 14.75 -26.96
C THR A 12 11.35 15.69 -28.07
N ILE A 13 12.21 15.94 -29.07
CA ILE A 13 11.99 16.94 -30.12
C ILE A 13 12.41 16.42 -31.51
N ASP A 14 11.95 17.07 -32.60
CA ASP A 14 12.52 16.87 -33.94
C ASP A 14 13.97 17.38 -33.98
N GLY A 15 14.92 16.54 -34.41
CA GLY A 15 16.34 16.89 -34.44
C GLY A 15 16.76 17.81 -35.60
N ARG A 16 15.88 18.16 -36.55
CA ARG A 16 16.22 19.00 -37.72
C ARG A 16 16.40 20.45 -37.32
N GLN A 17 17.60 20.98 -37.57
CA GLN A 17 17.93 22.40 -37.38
C GLN A 17 17.63 23.24 -38.63
N GLY A 18 17.73 24.56 -38.50
CA GLY A 18 17.42 25.51 -39.57
C GLY A 18 15.97 26.00 -39.57
N GLY A 19 15.28 25.87 -38.44
CA GLY A 19 13.96 26.45 -38.18
C GLY A 19 13.00 25.51 -37.45
N VAL A 20 13.05 24.21 -37.72
CA VAL A 20 12.06 23.26 -37.17
C VAL A 20 12.27 23.06 -35.68
N ARG A 21 13.44 22.57 -35.26
CA ARG A 21 13.76 22.34 -33.85
C ARG A 21 13.66 23.62 -33.04
N GLU A 22 14.25 24.70 -33.54
CA GLU A 22 14.29 26.00 -32.88
C GLU A 22 12.88 26.55 -32.59
N SER A 23 11.92 26.29 -33.48
CA SER A 23 10.51 26.69 -33.28
C SER A 23 9.76 25.86 -32.22
N LEU A 24 10.33 24.76 -31.74
CA LEU A 24 9.66 23.78 -30.86
C LEU A 24 10.32 23.62 -29.49
N GLU A 25 11.52 24.15 -29.30
CA GLU A 25 12.30 24.05 -28.05
C GLU A 25 11.48 24.51 -26.84
N GLU A 26 10.93 25.74 -26.93
CA GLU A 26 10.18 26.35 -25.83
C GLU A 26 8.91 25.54 -25.49
N LYS A 27 8.10 25.21 -26.50
CA LYS A 27 6.87 24.40 -26.33
C LYS A 27 7.19 23.06 -25.67
N THR A 28 8.19 22.35 -26.19
CA THR A 28 8.54 21.00 -25.70
C THR A 28 9.06 21.04 -24.26
N MET A 29 9.88 22.03 -23.92
CA MET A 29 10.37 22.21 -22.56
C MET A 29 9.25 22.66 -21.60
N ASN A 30 8.31 23.49 -22.05
CA ASN A 30 7.16 23.91 -21.25
C ASN A 30 6.23 22.74 -20.92
N LEU A 31 6.02 21.78 -21.84
CA LEU A 31 5.32 20.54 -21.53
C LEU A 31 6.02 19.75 -20.41
N ALA A 32 7.36 19.63 -20.46
CA ALA A 32 8.11 18.94 -19.41
C ALA A 32 7.99 19.62 -18.05
N LYS A 33 8.08 20.96 -18.02
CA LYS A 33 7.86 21.75 -16.80
C LYS A 33 6.44 21.59 -16.26
N ALA A 34 5.43 21.60 -17.13
CA ALA A 34 4.04 21.42 -16.74
C ALA A 34 3.79 20.04 -16.12
N VAL A 35 4.38 18.96 -16.67
CA VAL A 35 4.30 17.62 -16.07
C VAL A 35 5.00 17.57 -14.72
N ALA A 36 6.21 18.15 -14.61
CA ALA A 36 6.93 18.21 -13.35
C ALA A 36 6.12 18.94 -12.27
N GLU A 37 5.51 20.07 -12.61
CA GLU A 37 4.66 20.86 -11.71
C GLU A 37 3.38 20.11 -11.32
N LEU A 38 2.72 19.45 -12.28
CA LEU A 38 1.53 18.63 -12.00
C LEU A 38 1.84 17.54 -10.97
N ILE A 39 2.97 16.85 -11.14
CA ILE A 39 3.39 15.78 -10.23
C ILE A 39 3.76 16.33 -8.85
N SER A 40 4.63 17.33 -8.78
CA SER A 40 5.13 17.86 -7.50
C SER A 40 4.02 18.53 -6.69
N SER A 41 3.06 19.19 -7.34
CA SER A 41 1.93 19.82 -6.66
C SER A 41 0.91 18.81 -6.11
N ASN A 42 0.71 17.66 -6.78
CA ASN A 42 -0.37 16.70 -6.45
C ASN A 42 0.09 15.43 -5.72
N LEU A 43 1.35 15.03 -5.84
CA LEU A 43 1.87 13.81 -5.22
C LEU A 43 2.84 14.12 -4.09
N ARG A 44 2.81 13.27 -3.05
CA ARG A 44 3.68 13.34 -1.88
C ARG A 44 4.32 11.98 -1.62
N ASN A 45 5.52 12.00 -1.03
CA ASN A 45 6.17 10.84 -0.45
C ASN A 45 5.57 10.54 0.94
N GLY A 46 5.97 9.42 1.56
CA GLY A 46 5.44 8.96 2.85
C GLY A 46 5.67 9.93 4.02
N ASP A 47 6.67 10.82 3.93
CA ASP A 47 6.91 11.87 4.93
C ASP A 47 6.18 13.19 4.63
N GLY A 48 5.34 13.23 3.60
CA GLY A 48 4.60 14.42 3.18
C GLY A 48 5.39 15.40 2.31
N SER A 49 6.65 15.11 1.98
CA SER A 49 7.42 15.91 1.01
C SER A 49 6.86 15.74 -0.42
N PRO A 50 6.85 16.78 -1.26
CA PRO A 50 6.51 16.66 -2.68
C PRO A 50 7.36 15.63 -3.42
N VAL A 51 6.76 14.92 -4.38
CA VAL A 51 7.53 14.08 -5.31
C VAL A 51 8.39 14.98 -6.19
N GLU A 52 9.70 14.73 -6.19
CA GLU A 52 10.65 15.51 -6.99
C GLU A 52 10.74 15.00 -8.43
N CYS A 53 10.87 15.95 -9.37
CA CYS A 53 11.08 15.67 -10.79
C CYS A 53 12.43 16.18 -11.26
N VAL A 54 13.05 15.46 -12.19
CA VAL A 54 14.32 15.84 -12.84
C VAL A 54 14.09 15.94 -14.34
N ILE A 55 14.22 17.15 -14.89
CA ILE A 55 14.09 17.37 -16.34
C ILE A 55 15.47 17.18 -17.00
N ALA A 56 15.52 16.62 -18.21
CA ALA A 56 16.74 16.57 -19.01
C ALA A 56 17.32 17.99 -19.24
N ASP A 57 18.64 18.13 -19.33
CA ASP A 57 19.30 19.44 -19.49
C ASP A 57 18.99 20.11 -20.84
N SER A 58 18.71 19.30 -21.86
CA SER A 58 18.27 19.74 -23.19
C SER A 58 17.04 18.96 -23.64
N THR A 59 16.39 19.44 -24.69
CA THR A 59 15.50 18.59 -25.48
C THR A 59 16.29 17.46 -26.14
N ILE A 60 15.61 16.35 -26.44
CA ILE A 60 16.20 15.11 -26.92
C ILE A 60 15.74 14.86 -28.36
N GLY A 61 16.58 15.23 -29.32
CA GLY A 61 16.35 14.99 -30.75
C GLY A 61 17.16 13.82 -31.31
N ARG A 62 18.34 13.53 -30.74
CA ARG A 62 19.23 12.43 -31.15
C ARG A 62 19.73 11.62 -29.96
N VAL A 63 20.35 10.47 -30.27
CA VAL A 63 20.85 9.52 -29.26
C VAL A 63 21.86 10.10 -28.27
N ALA A 64 22.69 11.07 -28.67
CA ALA A 64 23.67 11.69 -27.78
C ALA A 64 23.00 12.44 -26.61
N GLU A 65 21.89 13.14 -26.88
CA GLU A 65 21.10 13.84 -25.86
C GLU A 65 20.33 12.84 -24.98
N SER A 66 19.84 11.74 -25.58
CA SER A 66 19.22 10.63 -24.85
C SER A 66 20.20 10.01 -23.84
N ALA A 67 21.46 9.81 -24.24
CA ALA A 67 22.53 9.29 -23.39
C ALA A 67 22.90 10.27 -22.26
N ALA A 68 23.04 11.56 -22.56
CA ALA A 68 23.31 12.58 -21.54
C ALA A 68 22.17 12.69 -20.51
N CYS A 69 20.91 12.59 -20.96
CA CYS A 69 19.75 12.52 -20.09
C CYS A 69 19.80 11.29 -19.17
N ALA A 70 20.14 10.11 -19.70
CA ALA A 70 20.26 8.89 -18.91
C ALA A 70 21.36 9.00 -17.84
N GLU A 71 22.53 9.56 -18.20
CA GLU A 71 23.65 9.80 -17.27
C GLU A 71 23.23 10.74 -16.13
N LYS A 72 22.53 11.83 -16.44
CA LYS A 72 21.97 12.73 -15.42
C LYS A 72 21.01 11.99 -14.49
N PHE A 73 20.08 11.22 -15.05
CA PHE A 73 19.04 10.53 -14.30
C PHE A 73 19.61 9.47 -13.35
N GLU A 74 20.65 8.77 -13.76
CA GLU A 74 21.37 7.82 -12.91
C GLU A 74 22.01 8.52 -11.71
N ARG A 75 22.69 9.65 -11.91
CA ARG A 75 23.30 10.43 -10.82
C ARG A 75 22.27 11.04 -9.86
N GLU A 76 21.11 11.43 -10.38
CA GLU A 76 20.05 12.10 -9.63
C GLU A 76 19.11 11.15 -8.87
N GLY A 77 19.29 9.83 -9.00
CA GLY A 77 18.45 8.84 -8.31
C GLY A 77 17.04 8.75 -8.90
N VAL A 78 16.89 8.91 -10.21
CA VAL A 78 15.62 8.71 -10.91
C VAL A 78 15.21 7.24 -10.85
N GLY A 79 13.93 6.99 -10.54
CA GLY A 79 13.35 5.65 -10.47
C GLY A 79 12.35 5.29 -11.58
N ALA A 80 11.83 6.31 -12.29
CA ALA A 80 10.86 6.17 -13.36
C ALA A 80 10.94 7.34 -14.35
N THR A 81 10.45 7.17 -15.57
CA THR A 81 10.53 8.21 -16.61
C THR A 81 9.20 8.53 -17.28
N ILE A 82 9.01 9.80 -17.62
CA ILE A 82 7.92 10.27 -18.49
C ILE A 82 8.55 11.03 -19.65
N THR A 83 8.38 10.50 -20.86
CA THR A 83 8.74 11.18 -22.10
C THR A 83 7.59 12.07 -22.54
N VAL A 84 7.87 13.32 -22.93
CA VAL A 84 6.86 14.27 -23.42
C VAL A 84 7.29 14.86 -24.74
N THR A 85 6.34 15.10 -25.65
CA THR A 85 6.59 15.87 -26.86
C THR A 85 5.36 16.55 -27.43
N SER A 86 5.59 17.62 -28.18
CA SER A 86 4.60 18.28 -29.03
C SER A 86 4.70 17.91 -30.52
N CYS A 87 5.70 17.10 -30.93
CA CYS A 87 6.05 16.95 -32.34
C CYS A 87 6.49 15.53 -32.72
N TRP A 88 6.88 15.35 -33.99
CA TRP A 88 7.57 14.14 -34.42
C TRP A 88 8.97 14.07 -33.79
N CYS A 89 9.38 12.89 -33.35
CA CYS A 89 10.76 12.62 -32.94
C CYS A 89 11.21 11.26 -33.47
N TYR A 90 12.51 10.96 -33.40
CA TYR A 90 13.10 9.82 -34.08
C TYR A 90 13.00 8.51 -33.28
N GLY A 91 11.79 8.13 -32.87
CA GLY A 91 11.43 6.83 -32.29
C GLY A 91 12.51 6.19 -31.42
N ALA A 92 13.18 5.15 -31.94
CA ALA A 92 14.18 4.39 -31.22
C ALA A 92 15.49 5.16 -30.89
N GLU A 93 15.80 6.27 -31.57
CA GLU A 93 16.95 7.12 -31.22
C GLU A 93 16.71 7.90 -29.92
N THR A 94 15.46 8.20 -29.59
CA THR A 94 15.07 9.09 -28.47
C THR A 94 14.41 8.35 -27.30
N MET A 95 14.05 7.07 -27.48
CA MET A 95 13.39 6.28 -26.44
C MET A 95 14.26 6.06 -25.19
N ASP A 96 13.61 5.73 -24.07
CA ASP A 96 14.31 5.32 -22.85
C ASP A 96 14.56 3.81 -22.89
N MET A 97 15.84 3.43 -22.84
CA MET A 97 16.30 2.05 -22.94
C MET A 97 16.53 1.38 -21.58
N ASN A 98 16.31 2.06 -20.46
CA ASN A 98 16.51 1.47 -19.14
C ASN A 98 15.56 0.27 -18.93
N PRO A 99 16.02 -0.96 -18.66
CA PRO A 99 15.12 -2.12 -18.57
C PRO A 99 14.23 -2.10 -17.32
N TYR A 100 14.64 -1.41 -16.25
CA TYR A 100 14.05 -1.51 -14.92
C TYR A 100 13.16 -0.32 -14.52
N TYR A 101 13.25 0.81 -15.23
CA TYR A 101 12.38 1.94 -14.96
C TYR A 101 10.96 1.69 -15.48
N PRO A 102 9.91 1.96 -14.68
CA PRO A 102 8.58 2.21 -15.22
C PRO A 102 8.65 3.43 -16.15
N LYS A 103 7.98 3.38 -17.30
CA LYS A 103 8.05 4.42 -18.33
C LYS A 103 6.69 4.80 -18.86
N ALA A 104 6.46 6.09 -19.08
CA ALA A 104 5.32 6.59 -19.81
C ALA A 104 5.76 7.53 -20.94
N VAL A 105 4.91 7.67 -21.95
CA VAL A 105 5.08 8.64 -23.04
C VAL A 105 3.78 9.41 -23.21
N TRP A 106 3.85 10.73 -23.13
CA TRP A 106 2.76 11.64 -23.48
C TRP A 106 3.06 12.34 -24.81
N GLY A 107 2.23 12.08 -25.82
CA GLY A 107 2.22 12.82 -27.07
C GLY A 107 1.09 13.85 -27.07
N PHE A 108 1.44 15.12 -27.24
CA PHE A 108 0.47 16.21 -27.40
C PHE A 108 -0.47 15.92 -28.59
N ASN A 109 -1.77 16.10 -28.38
CA ASN A 109 -2.78 15.91 -29.42
C ASN A 109 -2.98 17.21 -30.22
N GLY A 110 -1.94 17.64 -30.93
CA GLY A 110 -1.99 18.81 -31.83
C GLY A 110 -1.96 18.39 -33.30
N THR A 111 -2.26 19.34 -34.20
CA THR A 111 -2.31 19.07 -35.65
C THR A 111 -1.09 19.62 -36.39
N GLU A 112 -0.61 20.79 -35.99
CA GLU A 112 0.51 21.52 -36.59
C GLU A 112 1.81 20.72 -36.48
N ARG A 113 1.92 19.93 -35.41
CA ARG A 113 3.06 19.08 -35.11
C ARG A 113 2.58 17.74 -34.57
N PRO A 114 3.08 16.61 -35.10
CA PRO A 114 2.43 15.32 -34.92
C PRO A 114 2.91 14.58 -33.66
N GLY A 115 2.68 15.15 -32.47
CA GLY A 115 3.07 14.55 -31.18
C GLY A 115 2.50 13.15 -30.94
N ALA A 116 1.22 12.94 -31.29
CA ALA A 116 0.57 11.63 -31.22
C ALA A 116 1.17 10.58 -32.19
N VAL A 117 1.76 11.03 -33.31
CA VAL A 117 2.42 10.12 -34.26
C VAL A 117 3.74 9.63 -33.67
N TYR A 118 4.50 10.50 -32.99
CA TYR A 118 5.67 10.05 -32.22
C TYR A 118 5.26 9.06 -31.12
N LEU A 119 4.19 9.36 -30.37
CA LEU A 119 3.68 8.48 -29.32
C LEU A 119 3.44 7.06 -29.83
N ALA A 120 2.69 6.91 -30.94
CA ALA A 120 2.43 5.60 -31.53
C ALA A 120 3.73 4.92 -32.00
N ALA A 121 4.62 5.65 -32.67
CA ALA A 121 5.87 5.11 -33.20
C ALA A 121 6.83 4.64 -32.09
N VAL A 122 7.00 5.42 -31.03
CA VAL A 122 7.90 5.07 -29.93
C VAL A 122 7.34 3.95 -29.06
N LEU A 123 6.02 3.89 -28.87
CA LEU A 123 5.37 2.76 -28.17
C LEU A 123 5.50 1.46 -28.97
N ALA A 124 5.41 1.52 -30.30
CA ALA A 124 5.73 0.37 -31.16
C ALA A 124 7.20 -0.07 -31.00
N GLY A 125 8.13 0.88 -30.93
CA GLY A 125 9.54 0.60 -30.63
C GLY A 125 9.75 -0.05 -29.26
N HIS A 126 9.08 0.45 -28.22
CA HIS A 126 9.07 -0.14 -26.88
C HIS A 126 8.56 -1.58 -26.88
N ALA A 127 7.42 -1.84 -27.54
CA ALA A 127 6.86 -3.19 -27.65
C ALA A 127 7.79 -4.13 -28.43
N GLN A 128 8.33 -3.68 -29.57
CA GLN A 128 9.25 -4.47 -30.40
C GLN A 128 10.55 -4.83 -29.67
N LYS A 129 11.01 -3.98 -28.76
CA LYS A 129 12.24 -4.19 -27.98
C LYS A 129 12.01 -4.86 -26.62
N GLY A 130 10.76 -5.21 -26.28
CA GLY A 130 10.45 -5.83 -24.99
C GLY A 130 10.62 -4.90 -23.78
N LEU A 131 10.41 -3.60 -23.97
CA LEU A 131 10.54 -2.57 -22.91
C LEU A 131 9.18 -1.89 -22.68
N PRO A 132 8.25 -2.50 -21.93
CA PRO A 132 6.90 -1.95 -21.77
C PRO A 132 6.88 -0.48 -21.33
N ALA A 133 6.04 0.32 -21.99
CA ALA A 133 5.80 1.73 -21.67
C ALA A 133 4.31 2.06 -21.75
N PHE A 134 3.87 3.00 -20.92
CA PHE A 134 2.50 3.51 -20.90
C PHE A 134 2.30 4.58 -21.96
N GLY A 135 1.16 4.53 -22.66
CA GLY A 135 0.77 5.54 -23.63
C GLY A 135 -0.23 6.53 -23.04
N ILE A 136 0.10 7.81 -23.09
CA ILE A 136 -0.76 8.90 -22.62
C ILE A 136 -1.12 9.75 -23.85
N TYR A 137 -2.40 9.69 -24.21
CA TYR A 137 -3.00 10.43 -25.32
C TYR A 137 -4.28 11.09 -24.82
N GLY A 138 -4.38 12.40 -25.04
CA GLY A 138 -5.56 13.20 -24.68
C GLY A 138 -6.68 13.01 -25.70
N ARG A 139 -7.93 13.01 -25.24
CA ARG A 139 -9.10 12.78 -26.07
C ARG A 139 -9.30 13.87 -27.14
N ASP A 140 -9.14 15.12 -26.76
CA ASP A 140 -9.48 16.27 -27.58
C ASP A 140 -8.22 16.91 -28.19
N VAL A 141 -8.36 17.47 -29.39
CA VAL A 141 -7.29 18.20 -30.06
C VAL A 141 -7.04 19.52 -29.32
N GLN A 142 -5.77 19.86 -29.09
CA GLN A 142 -5.34 21.12 -28.47
C GLN A 142 -4.57 21.99 -29.47
N ASP A 143 -4.76 23.31 -29.38
CA ASP A 143 -4.03 24.28 -30.18
C ASP A 143 -2.55 24.33 -29.76
N ILE A 144 -1.62 24.56 -30.69
CA ILE A 144 -0.18 24.49 -30.41
C ILE A 144 0.29 25.45 -29.30
N GLU A 145 -0.40 26.57 -29.08
CA GLU A 145 -0.10 27.53 -28.01
C GLU A 145 -0.65 27.11 -26.63
N ASP A 146 -1.56 26.13 -26.58
CA ASP A 146 -2.17 25.65 -25.34
C ASP A 146 -1.21 24.75 -24.56
N ASN A 147 -0.70 25.26 -23.43
CA ASN A 147 0.20 24.55 -22.53
C ASN A 147 -0.52 23.90 -21.35
N THR A 148 -1.84 23.90 -21.32
CA THR A 148 -2.61 23.24 -20.26
C THR A 148 -2.56 21.73 -20.43
N ILE A 149 -2.58 21.01 -19.31
CA ILE A 149 -2.68 19.55 -19.29
C ILE A 149 -4.17 19.20 -19.16
N PRO A 150 -4.79 18.53 -20.16
CA PRO A 150 -6.19 18.10 -20.06
C PRO A 150 -6.43 17.17 -18.89
N ALA A 151 -7.66 17.13 -18.37
CA ALA A 151 -8.00 16.34 -17.18
C ALA A 151 -7.76 14.83 -17.36
N ASP A 152 -8.05 14.27 -18.54
CA ASP A 152 -7.84 12.86 -18.86
C ASP A 152 -6.34 12.51 -19.01
N VAL A 153 -5.53 13.46 -19.46
CA VAL A 153 -4.06 13.36 -19.49
C VAL A 153 -3.51 13.43 -18.06
N ALA A 154 -3.97 14.39 -17.26
CA ALA A 154 -3.56 14.56 -15.88
C ALA A 154 -3.87 13.32 -15.03
N GLU A 155 -5.06 12.74 -15.18
CA GLU A 155 -5.45 11.48 -14.53
C GLU A 155 -4.44 10.35 -14.83
N LYS A 156 -4.09 10.14 -16.10
CA LYS A 156 -3.13 9.10 -16.54
C LYS A 156 -1.71 9.38 -16.04
N ILE A 157 -1.24 10.63 -16.11
CA ILE A 157 0.07 11.04 -15.60
C ILE A 157 0.15 10.76 -14.10
N LEU A 158 -0.84 11.20 -13.33
CA LEU A 158 -0.86 11.04 -11.88
C LEU A 158 -1.00 9.56 -11.48
N ARG A 159 -1.84 8.78 -12.16
CA ARG A 159 -1.95 7.32 -11.92
C ARG A 159 -0.63 6.61 -12.17
N PHE A 160 0.00 6.86 -13.32
CA PHE A 160 1.31 6.29 -13.64
C PHE A 160 2.37 6.72 -12.62
N ALA A 161 2.48 8.02 -12.34
CA ALA A 161 3.50 8.57 -11.45
C ALA A 161 3.39 7.99 -10.03
N ARG A 162 2.17 7.85 -9.51
CA ARG A 162 1.90 7.25 -8.18
C ARG A 162 2.35 5.79 -8.11
N ALA A 163 1.95 4.99 -9.10
CA ALA A 163 2.34 3.58 -9.17
C ALA A 163 3.85 3.40 -9.43
N ALA A 164 4.45 4.22 -10.29
CA ALA A 164 5.87 4.19 -10.59
C ALA A 164 6.72 4.60 -9.38
N GLN A 165 6.29 5.61 -8.62
CA GLN A 165 6.94 6.03 -7.37
C GLN A 165 6.90 4.92 -6.32
N ALA A 166 5.78 4.20 -6.20
CA ALA A 166 5.67 3.05 -5.31
C ALA A 166 6.69 1.94 -5.66
N VAL A 167 6.79 1.57 -6.94
CA VAL A 167 7.76 0.57 -7.42
C VAL A 167 9.20 1.02 -7.17
N ALA A 168 9.52 2.27 -7.48
CA ALA A 168 10.86 2.82 -7.25
C ALA A 168 11.21 2.88 -5.74
N THR A 169 10.23 3.14 -4.88
CA THR A 169 10.42 3.24 -3.43
C THR A 169 10.71 1.90 -2.78
N MET A 170 10.09 0.81 -3.27
CA MET A 170 10.35 -0.55 -2.78
C MET A 170 11.77 -1.03 -3.11
N ARG A 171 12.30 -0.66 -4.29
CA ARG A 171 13.58 -1.13 -4.78
C ARG A 171 14.72 -0.84 -3.78
N GLY A 172 15.44 -1.88 -3.39
CA GLY A 172 16.57 -1.83 -2.45
C GLY A 172 16.19 -1.76 -0.97
N LYS A 173 14.90 -1.77 -0.63
CA LYS A 173 14.41 -1.89 0.76
C LYS A 173 14.30 -3.34 1.19
N SER A 174 14.03 -3.56 2.47
CA SER A 174 13.86 -4.91 3.03
C SER A 174 12.41 -5.16 3.44
N TYR A 175 11.99 -6.42 3.36
CA TYR A 175 10.96 -6.97 4.22
C TYR A 175 11.65 -7.62 5.43
N LEU A 176 11.25 -7.27 6.64
CA LEU A 176 11.79 -7.87 7.86
C LEU A 176 10.84 -8.93 8.44
N SER A 177 11.27 -10.18 8.43
CA SER A 177 10.59 -11.29 9.10
C SER A 177 11.03 -11.37 10.56
N MET A 178 10.16 -10.99 11.50
CA MET A 178 10.38 -11.23 12.93
C MET A 178 9.74 -12.58 13.29
N GLY A 179 10.59 -13.59 13.47
CA GLY A 179 10.20 -14.99 13.39
C GLY A 179 10.14 -15.47 11.95
N SER A 180 9.33 -16.48 11.69
CA SER A 180 9.15 -17.10 10.38
C SER A 180 7.69 -17.50 10.18
N VAL A 181 7.40 -18.79 9.97
CA VAL A 181 6.05 -19.29 9.67
C VAL A 181 5.16 -19.26 10.91
N SER A 182 3.99 -18.66 10.79
CA SER A 182 2.94 -18.72 11.81
C SER A 182 1.90 -19.76 11.41
N MET A 183 1.72 -20.79 12.25
CA MET A 183 0.62 -21.78 12.14
C MET A 183 0.45 -22.49 10.77
N GLY A 184 1.50 -22.51 9.94
CA GLY A 184 1.41 -23.06 8.59
C GLY A 184 0.71 -22.16 7.57
N ILE A 185 0.50 -20.88 7.88
CA ILE A 185 -0.07 -19.89 6.95
C ILE A 185 0.89 -19.71 5.77
N ALA A 186 0.39 -19.98 4.57
CA ALA A 186 1.21 -20.00 3.36
C ALA A 186 1.93 -18.66 3.10
N GLY A 187 1.28 -17.54 3.35
CA GLY A 187 1.87 -16.21 3.17
C GLY A 187 2.99 -15.88 4.17
N SER A 188 3.07 -16.60 5.29
CA SER A 188 4.17 -16.47 6.27
C SER A 188 5.40 -17.32 5.94
N ILE A 189 5.27 -18.21 4.95
CA ILE A 189 6.42 -18.85 4.30
C ILE A 189 7.02 -17.82 3.34
N VAL A 190 7.80 -16.89 3.89
CA VAL A 190 8.42 -15.79 3.14
C VAL A 190 9.19 -16.36 1.95
N ASN A 191 8.94 -15.83 0.76
CA ASN A 191 9.59 -16.25 -0.48
C ASN A 191 10.58 -15.17 -0.96
N PRO A 192 11.88 -15.31 -0.72
CA PRO A 192 12.88 -14.32 -1.11
C PRO A 192 12.95 -14.06 -2.61
N ASP A 193 12.75 -15.10 -3.44
CA ASP A 193 12.77 -14.96 -4.91
C ASP A 193 11.65 -14.02 -5.38
N PHE A 194 10.47 -14.09 -4.76
CA PHE A 194 9.39 -13.14 -5.06
C PHE A 194 9.79 -11.70 -4.72
N PHE A 195 10.28 -11.45 -3.50
CA PHE A 195 10.71 -10.11 -3.08
C PHE A 195 11.84 -9.57 -3.95
N GLN A 196 12.80 -10.41 -4.33
CA GLN A 196 13.92 -10.03 -5.19
C GLN A 196 13.47 -9.77 -6.63
N GLU A 197 12.87 -10.77 -7.29
CA GLU A 197 12.61 -10.73 -8.73
C GLU A 197 11.49 -9.75 -9.11
N TYR A 198 10.44 -9.64 -8.27
CA TYR A 198 9.29 -8.75 -8.55
C TYR A 198 9.44 -7.38 -7.92
N LEU A 199 9.88 -7.29 -6.65
CA LEU A 199 9.86 -6.03 -5.89
C LEU A 199 11.23 -5.36 -5.79
N GLY A 200 12.31 -6.06 -6.14
CA GLY A 200 13.67 -5.54 -6.02
C GLY A 200 14.06 -5.33 -4.56
N MET A 201 13.41 -6.06 -3.65
CA MET A 201 13.56 -5.97 -2.21
C MET A 201 14.46 -7.10 -1.68
N ARG A 202 14.98 -6.89 -0.47
CA ARG A 202 15.65 -7.91 0.34
C ARG A 202 14.65 -8.56 1.31
N CYS A 203 14.97 -9.76 1.76
CA CYS A 203 14.32 -10.37 2.92
C CYS A 203 15.35 -10.49 4.04
N GLU A 204 15.13 -9.74 5.13
CA GLU A 204 15.87 -9.89 6.38
C GLU A 204 15.04 -10.74 7.35
N SER A 205 15.70 -11.46 8.25
CA SER A 205 15.02 -12.26 9.26
C SER A 205 15.73 -12.19 10.60
N VAL A 206 14.95 -11.98 11.66
CA VAL A 206 15.40 -12.09 13.04
C VAL A 206 14.54 -13.11 13.76
N ASP A 207 15.15 -14.02 14.52
CA ASP A 207 14.38 -14.87 15.42
C ASP A 207 13.76 -14.02 16.54
N LEU A 208 12.61 -14.46 17.07
CA LEU A 208 11.90 -13.72 18.10
C LEU A 208 12.69 -13.59 19.40
N THR A 209 13.68 -14.46 19.65
CA THR A 209 14.64 -14.31 20.76
C THR A 209 15.37 -12.96 20.76
N GLU A 210 15.55 -12.31 19.60
CA GLU A 210 16.17 -10.97 19.54
C GLU A 210 15.33 -9.91 20.28
N ILE A 211 14.00 -10.02 20.25
CA ILE A 211 13.13 -9.12 21.00
C ILE A 211 13.35 -9.30 22.51
N ILE A 212 13.44 -10.56 22.96
CA ILE A 212 13.71 -10.86 24.37
C ILE A 212 15.11 -10.39 24.77
N ARG A 213 16.13 -10.64 23.95
CA ARG A 213 17.49 -10.16 24.21
C ARG A 213 17.50 -8.65 24.42
N ARG A 214 16.88 -7.88 23.50
CA ARG A 214 16.81 -6.43 23.62
C ARG A 214 16.05 -5.98 24.87
N MET A 215 14.98 -6.66 25.25
CA MET A 215 14.28 -6.35 26.51
C MET A 215 15.16 -6.63 27.73
N THR A 216 15.79 -7.80 27.80
CA THR A 216 16.61 -8.26 28.93
C THR A 216 17.86 -7.42 29.11
N GLU A 217 18.56 -7.09 28.02
CA GLU A 217 19.80 -6.31 28.04
C GLU A 217 19.55 -4.79 28.05
N GLY A 218 18.29 -4.35 27.95
CA GLY A 218 17.93 -2.93 27.98
C GLY A 218 18.29 -2.16 26.70
N ILE A 219 18.19 -2.82 25.55
CA ILE A 219 18.53 -2.30 24.21
C ILE A 219 17.31 -1.64 23.57
N TYR A 220 16.90 -0.54 24.19
CA TYR A 220 15.84 0.36 23.75
C TYR A 220 16.02 1.69 24.46
N ASP A 221 15.55 2.79 23.88
CA ASP A 221 15.60 4.09 24.52
C ASP A 221 14.72 4.12 25.78
N LYS A 222 15.35 4.26 26.95
CA LYS A 222 14.67 4.29 28.25
C LYS A 222 13.90 5.59 28.49
N GLU A 223 14.36 6.70 27.91
CA GLU A 223 13.68 8.00 28.00
C GLU A 223 12.41 7.97 27.15
N GLU A 224 12.51 7.44 25.93
CA GLU A 224 11.35 7.20 25.09
C GLU A 224 10.36 6.24 25.75
N TYR A 225 10.84 5.12 26.29
CA TYR A 225 9.97 4.16 26.96
C TYR A 225 9.16 4.80 28.10
N ALA A 226 9.77 5.67 28.92
CA ALA A 226 9.06 6.39 29.97
C ALA A 226 7.94 7.29 29.41
N LYS A 227 8.22 7.99 28.30
CA LYS A 227 7.22 8.79 27.57
C LYS A 227 6.10 7.92 26.98
N ALA A 228 6.47 6.79 26.38
CA ALA A 228 5.55 5.82 25.78
C ALA A 228 4.60 5.24 26.83
N MET A 229 5.11 4.86 28.00
CA MET A 229 4.29 4.37 29.10
C MET A 229 3.34 5.44 29.66
N ALA A 230 3.81 6.67 29.86
CA ALA A 230 2.96 7.77 30.31
C ALA A 230 1.81 8.05 29.33
N TRP A 231 2.09 8.03 28.03
CA TRP A 231 1.08 8.15 26.99
C TRP A 231 0.12 6.96 26.98
N THR A 232 0.64 5.73 27.10
CA THR A 232 -0.15 4.49 27.13
C THR A 232 -1.08 4.46 28.33
N GLU A 233 -0.65 4.90 29.51
CA GLU A 233 -1.50 5.04 30.70
C GLU A 233 -2.63 6.04 30.44
N LYS A 234 -2.31 7.20 29.85
CA LYS A 234 -3.26 8.29 29.59
C LYS A 234 -4.30 7.94 28.53
N TYR A 235 -3.92 7.22 27.48
CA TYR A 235 -4.77 7.04 26.29
C TYR A 235 -5.28 5.61 26.10
N CYS A 236 -4.48 4.60 26.40
CA CYS A 236 -4.81 3.21 26.10
C CYS A 236 -5.34 2.47 27.32
N LYS A 237 -4.57 2.45 28.42
CA LYS A 237 -4.92 1.68 29.63
C LYS A 237 -6.15 2.23 30.35
N LYS A 238 -6.42 3.53 30.25
CA LYS A 238 -7.70 4.11 30.72
C LYS A 238 -8.93 3.50 30.01
N ASN A 239 -8.74 2.99 28.79
CA ASN A 239 -9.74 2.32 27.96
C ASN A 239 -9.50 0.80 27.96
N GLU A 240 -8.91 0.24 29.01
CA GLU A 240 -8.80 -1.22 29.17
C GLU A 240 -10.21 -1.81 29.30
N GLY A 241 -10.52 -2.76 28.42
CA GLY A 241 -11.82 -3.43 28.34
C GLY A 241 -12.01 -4.48 29.42
N LYS A 242 -13.25 -4.96 29.53
CA LYS A 242 -13.60 -6.09 30.41
C LYS A 242 -12.80 -7.34 30.03
N ASP A 243 -12.20 -7.99 31.01
CA ASP A 243 -11.60 -9.31 30.80
C ASP A 243 -12.71 -10.37 30.61
N PHE A 244 -12.71 -11.03 29.45
CA PHE A 244 -13.66 -12.10 29.12
C PHE A 244 -13.07 -13.50 29.34
N ASN A 245 -11.83 -13.63 29.81
CA ASN A 245 -11.28 -14.90 30.20
C ASN A 245 -12.09 -15.52 31.35
N VAL A 246 -12.15 -16.85 31.39
CA VAL A 246 -12.66 -17.55 32.57
C VAL A 246 -11.80 -17.20 33.80
N GLU A 247 -12.37 -17.29 34.99
CA GLU A 247 -11.72 -16.87 36.25
C GLU A 247 -10.32 -17.51 36.41
N ALA A 248 -10.20 -18.82 36.13
CA ALA A 248 -8.93 -19.56 36.22
C ALA A 248 -7.84 -19.09 35.23
N LYS A 249 -8.21 -18.31 34.21
CA LYS A 249 -7.30 -17.75 33.20
C LYS A 249 -7.17 -16.24 33.30
N THR A 250 -7.94 -15.57 34.14
CA THR A 250 -7.85 -14.12 34.32
C THR A 250 -6.52 -13.76 34.98
N LYS A 251 -5.78 -12.81 34.40
CA LYS A 251 -4.55 -12.27 35.02
C LYS A 251 -4.92 -11.29 36.13
N THR A 252 -4.12 -11.27 37.19
CA THR A 252 -4.18 -10.24 38.23
C THR A 252 -3.82 -8.87 37.65
N ARG A 253 -4.20 -7.79 38.36
CA ARG A 253 -3.84 -6.41 37.94
C ARG A 253 -2.33 -6.24 37.74
N ALA A 254 -1.53 -6.78 38.66
CA ALA A 254 -0.07 -6.71 38.58
C ALA A 254 0.50 -7.43 37.34
N GLU A 255 -0.05 -8.61 37.00
CA GLU A 255 0.36 -9.33 35.80
C GLU A 255 -0.07 -8.60 34.51
N LYS A 256 -1.24 -7.98 34.49
CA LYS A 256 -1.68 -7.15 33.36
C LYS A 256 -0.84 -5.89 33.20
N ASP A 257 -0.42 -5.27 34.30
CA ASP A 257 0.47 -4.12 34.26
C ASP A 257 1.88 -4.51 33.76
N ALA A 258 2.33 -5.73 34.08
CA ALA A 258 3.54 -6.31 33.49
C ALA A 258 3.37 -6.59 31.97
N ASP A 259 2.19 -7.02 31.53
CA ASP A 259 1.90 -7.15 30.09
C ASP A 259 1.97 -5.79 29.37
N TRP A 260 1.39 -4.73 29.96
CA TRP A 260 1.48 -3.36 29.42
C TRP A 260 2.94 -2.88 29.30
N ASP A 261 3.74 -3.07 30.34
CA ASP A 261 5.18 -2.79 30.31
C ASP A 261 5.89 -3.52 29.15
N PHE A 262 5.59 -4.81 29.02
CA PHE A 262 6.22 -5.68 28.03
C PHE A 262 5.87 -5.26 26.59
N ILE A 263 4.58 -5.07 26.28
CA ILE A 263 4.14 -4.76 24.91
C ILE A 263 4.58 -3.36 24.45
N VAL A 264 4.72 -2.39 25.36
CA VAL A 264 5.24 -1.06 25.02
C VAL A 264 6.72 -1.14 24.63
N LYS A 265 7.53 -1.89 25.40
CA LYS A 265 8.93 -2.18 25.02
C LYS A 265 9.01 -2.94 23.70
N MET A 266 8.13 -3.92 23.50
CA MET A 266 8.05 -4.71 22.27
C MET A 266 7.81 -3.81 21.07
N THR A 267 6.88 -2.85 21.18
CA THR A 267 6.56 -1.90 20.12
C THR A 267 7.77 -1.04 19.73
N ILE A 268 8.51 -0.50 20.71
CA ILE A 268 9.73 0.28 20.48
C ILE A 268 10.79 -0.59 19.78
N ILE A 269 11.02 -1.80 20.30
CA ILE A 269 12.02 -2.72 19.77
C ILE A 269 11.70 -3.13 18.32
N MET A 270 10.45 -3.46 18.02
CA MET A 270 10.01 -3.81 16.66
C MET A 270 10.26 -2.67 15.68
N ARG A 271 9.92 -1.44 16.05
CA ARG A 271 10.19 -0.26 15.23
C ARG A 271 11.69 -0.06 15.00
N ASP A 272 12.49 -0.18 16.06
CA ASP A 272 13.94 0.01 16.00
C ASP A 272 14.60 -1.10 15.16
N LEU A 273 14.08 -2.33 15.20
CA LEU A 273 14.49 -3.40 14.29
C LEU A 273 14.23 -3.02 12.83
N MET A 274 13.07 -2.43 12.52
CA MET A 274 12.74 -2.04 11.14
C MET A 274 13.64 -0.92 10.61
N LYS A 275 13.76 0.19 11.35
CA LYS A 275 14.33 1.44 10.82
C LYS A 275 15.65 1.89 11.47
N GLY A 276 16.10 1.19 12.51
CA GLY A 276 17.22 1.63 13.34
C GLY A 276 16.84 2.74 14.32
N ASN A 277 17.76 3.07 15.22
CA ASN A 277 17.57 4.12 16.20
C ASN A 277 18.93 4.74 16.58
N PRO A 278 19.18 6.03 16.25
CA PRO A 278 20.42 6.72 16.62
C PRO A 278 20.71 6.69 18.13
N LYS A 279 19.67 6.64 18.99
CA LYS A 279 19.85 6.58 20.45
C LYS A 279 20.55 5.31 20.90
N LEU A 280 20.28 4.17 20.23
CA LEU A 280 20.98 2.92 20.53
C LEU A 280 22.49 3.05 20.28
N LYS A 281 22.90 3.83 19.28
CA LYS A 281 24.32 4.11 19.01
C LYS A 281 24.95 4.92 20.15
N GLU A 282 24.23 5.91 20.67
CA GLU A 282 24.66 6.69 21.84
C GLU A 282 24.80 5.81 23.10
N MET A 283 23.91 4.83 23.25
CA MET A 283 23.92 3.85 24.33
C MET A 283 25.01 2.77 24.19
N GLY A 284 25.75 2.75 23.07
CA GLY A 284 26.83 1.79 22.79
C GLY A 284 26.44 0.61 21.90
N PHE A 285 25.16 0.44 21.58
CA PHE A 285 24.60 -0.62 20.72
C PHE A 285 24.68 -0.22 19.24
N LYS A 286 25.91 -0.13 18.72
CA LYS A 286 26.18 0.44 17.39
C LYS A 286 25.65 -0.41 16.25
N GLU A 287 25.58 -1.73 16.42
CA GLU A 287 25.05 -2.66 15.42
C GLU A 287 23.52 -2.55 15.38
N GLU A 288 22.86 -2.66 16.54
CA GLU A 288 21.41 -2.62 16.67
C GLU A 288 20.82 -1.28 16.23
N ALA A 289 21.58 -0.20 16.36
CA ALA A 289 21.21 1.15 15.92
C ALA A 289 20.97 1.28 14.40
N LEU A 290 21.52 0.37 13.59
CA LEU A 290 21.38 0.42 12.13
C LEU A 290 20.00 -0.03 11.64
N GLY A 291 19.35 -0.94 12.38
CA GLY A 291 18.13 -1.61 11.94
C GLY A 291 18.32 -2.42 10.66
N HIS A 292 17.22 -2.78 10.01
CA HIS A 292 17.20 -3.68 8.85
C HIS A 292 16.79 -3.02 7.54
N ASN A 293 16.71 -1.67 7.51
CA ASN A 293 16.26 -0.90 6.33
C ASN A 293 14.91 -1.41 5.79
N ALA A 294 14.01 -1.79 6.71
CA ALA A 294 12.76 -2.43 6.39
C ALA A 294 11.67 -1.39 6.09
N ILE A 295 11.04 -1.50 4.92
CA ILE A 295 9.86 -0.69 4.56
C ILE A 295 8.55 -1.40 4.92
N ALA A 296 8.61 -2.72 5.05
CA ALA A 296 7.55 -3.55 5.60
C ALA A 296 8.17 -4.64 6.47
N ALA A 297 7.40 -5.18 7.40
CA ALA A 297 7.82 -6.27 8.26
C ALA A 297 6.63 -7.17 8.58
N GLY A 298 6.90 -8.28 9.26
CA GLY A 298 5.87 -9.12 9.84
C GLY A 298 6.32 -9.73 11.16
N PHE A 299 5.38 -9.92 12.08
CA PHE A 299 5.63 -10.55 13.36
C PHE A 299 4.91 -11.89 13.43
N GLN A 300 5.68 -12.96 13.58
CA GLN A 300 5.14 -14.33 13.57
C GLN A 300 4.14 -14.52 14.72
N GLY A 301 4.55 -14.14 15.94
CA GLY A 301 3.76 -14.31 17.16
C GLY A 301 3.37 -15.78 17.41
N GLN A 302 2.25 -16.19 16.83
CA GLN A 302 1.75 -17.53 17.00
C GLN A 302 2.69 -18.58 16.38
N ARG A 303 2.98 -19.70 17.06
CA ARG A 303 2.46 -20.10 18.37
C ARG A 303 3.47 -19.89 19.50
N GLN A 304 4.76 -20.04 19.20
CA GLN A 304 5.80 -20.23 20.21
C GLN A 304 5.98 -18.99 21.09
N TRP A 305 5.86 -17.79 20.51
CA TRP A 305 5.91 -16.56 21.28
C TRP A 305 4.67 -16.42 22.15
N THR A 306 3.48 -16.44 21.54
CA THR A 306 2.21 -16.16 22.24
C THR A 306 1.80 -17.24 23.24
N ASP A 307 2.34 -18.45 23.11
CA ASP A 307 2.17 -19.52 24.10
C ASP A 307 2.91 -19.21 25.42
N PHE A 308 3.82 -18.22 25.45
CA PHE A 308 4.61 -17.86 26.63
C PHE A 308 4.60 -16.35 26.96
N TYR A 309 4.87 -15.49 25.99
CA TYR A 309 4.93 -14.03 26.12
C TYR A 309 3.65 -13.33 25.63
N PRO A 310 3.37 -12.10 26.11
CA PRO A 310 2.28 -11.27 25.59
C PRO A 310 2.30 -11.17 24.06
N ASN A 311 1.12 -11.19 23.43
CA ASN A 311 1.00 -11.16 21.98
C ASN A 311 1.41 -9.81 21.34
N GLY A 312 1.40 -9.78 20.01
CA GLY A 312 1.82 -8.64 19.20
C GLY A 312 0.78 -7.54 19.07
N ASP A 313 -0.45 -7.72 19.57
CA ASP A 313 -1.61 -6.94 19.13
C ASP A 313 -1.42 -5.43 19.28
N PHE A 314 -0.94 -4.99 20.44
CA PHE A 314 -0.65 -3.57 20.69
C PHE A 314 0.44 -3.02 19.77
N SER A 315 1.50 -3.80 19.54
CA SER A 315 2.61 -3.39 18.68
C SER A 315 2.16 -3.30 17.22
N GLU A 316 1.43 -4.29 16.74
CA GLU A 316 0.88 -4.34 15.38
C GLU A 316 -0.14 -3.22 15.15
N ALA A 317 -1.04 -2.97 16.09
CA ALA A 317 -2.00 -1.89 16.01
C ALA A 317 -1.33 -0.51 15.95
N LEU A 318 -0.42 -0.20 16.89
CA LEU A 318 0.23 1.11 16.93
C LEU A 318 1.26 1.34 15.82
N LEU A 319 1.99 0.32 15.39
CA LEU A 319 2.95 0.50 14.29
C LEU A 319 2.24 0.77 12.96
N ASN A 320 1.11 0.10 12.71
CA ASN A 320 0.26 0.40 11.55
C ASN A 320 -0.59 1.67 11.70
N THR A 321 -0.57 2.33 12.86
CA THR A 321 -1.29 3.59 13.11
C THR A 321 -0.43 4.80 12.73
N SER A 322 -1.07 5.86 12.25
CA SER A 322 -0.44 7.12 11.82
C SER A 322 -0.02 8.04 12.97
N PHE A 323 0.01 7.55 14.20
CA PHE A 323 0.40 8.30 15.39
C PHE A 323 0.79 7.35 16.54
N ASP A 324 1.64 7.84 17.44
CA ASP A 324 1.94 7.21 18.71
C ASP A 324 2.35 8.27 19.75
N TRP A 325 3.04 7.88 20.82
CA TRP A 325 3.55 8.80 21.85
C TRP A 325 4.54 9.85 21.32
N ASN A 326 5.07 9.71 20.11
CA ASN A 326 5.90 10.72 19.44
C ASN A 326 5.11 11.68 18.55
N GLY A 327 3.79 11.59 18.54
CA GLY A 327 2.90 12.41 17.73
C GLY A 327 2.53 11.73 16.41
N ILE A 328 1.96 12.52 15.51
CA ILE A 328 1.52 12.07 14.19
C ILE A 328 2.72 11.74 13.30
N ARG A 329 2.67 10.61 12.60
CA ARG A 329 3.75 10.11 11.75
C ARG A 329 3.23 9.23 10.61
N GLU A 330 4.11 8.97 9.64
CA GLU A 330 3.92 7.88 8.66
C GLU A 330 3.63 6.56 9.39
N ALA A 331 2.59 5.85 8.97
CA ALA A 331 2.29 4.50 9.44
C ALA A 331 3.36 3.52 8.95
N TYR A 332 3.80 2.59 9.80
CA TYR A 332 4.62 1.47 9.35
C TYR A 332 3.73 0.38 8.77
N VAL A 333 4.29 -0.49 7.94
CA VAL A 333 3.61 -1.69 7.46
C VAL A 333 4.13 -2.89 8.24
N LEU A 334 3.33 -3.40 9.18
CA LEU A 334 3.66 -4.58 9.99
C LEU A 334 2.55 -5.63 9.88
N ALA A 335 2.85 -6.75 9.25
CA ALA A 335 1.91 -7.85 9.04
C ALA A 335 1.80 -8.74 10.28
N THR A 336 0.57 -8.90 10.79
CA THR A 336 0.20 -9.93 11.77
C THR A 336 0.55 -11.31 11.22
N GLU A 337 0.99 -12.20 12.10
CA GLU A 337 1.34 -13.60 11.80
C GLU A 337 2.45 -13.77 10.76
N ASN A 338 3.24 -12.71 10.57
CA ASN A 338 4.27 -12.61 9.54
C ASN A 338 3.76 -12.94 8.14
N ASP A 339 2.47 -12.72 7.86
CA ASP A 339 1.92 -12.94 6.52
C ASP A 339 2.47 -11.91 5.54
N ALA A 340 3.61 -12.24 4.94
CA ALA A 340 4.34 -11.37 4.02
C ALA A 340 3.53 -11.07 2.75
N CYS A 341 2.63 -11.96 2.33
CA CYS A 341 1.74 -11.71 1.21
C CYS A 341 0.70 -10.63 1.56
N ASN A 342 0.15 -10.64 2.78
CA ASN A 342 -0.70 -9.54 3.25
C ASN A 342 0.11 -8.27 3.47
N GLY A 343 1.31 -8.38 4.04
CA GLY A 343 2.23 -7.27 4.24
C GLY A 343 2.58 -6.54 2.93
N VAL A 344 2.72 -7.27 1.82
CA VAL A 344 2.94 -6.67 0.50
C VAL A 344 1.66 -6.02 -0.05
N ALA A 345 0.49 -6.63 0.14
CA ALA A 345 -0.78 -6.00 -0.23
C ALA A 345 -1.00 -4.68 0.55
N MET A 346 -0.69 -4.67 1.85
CA MET A 346 -0.67 -3.45 2.66
C MET A 346 0.37 -2.46 2.13
N LEU A 347 1.60 -2.89 1.84
CA LEU A 347 2.64 -2.02 1.30
C LEU A 347 2.22 -1.35 -0.01
N PHE A 348 1.55 -2.08 -0.90
CA PHE A 348 1.02 -1.50 -2.14
C PHE A 348 -0.03 -0.43 -1.86
N GLY A 349 -1.02 -0.72 -1.01
CA GLY A 349 -2.03 0.27 -0.61
C GLY A 349 -1.40 1.49 0.08
N HIS A 350 -0.44 1.27 0.98
CA HIS A 350 0.27 2.33 1.68
C HIS A 350 1.05 3.24 0.73
N LEU A 351 1.88 2.68 -0.15
CA LEU A 351 2.70 3.48 -1.08
C LEU A 351 1.88 4.20 -2.16
N LEU A 352 0.68 3.68 -2.51
CA LEU A 352 -0.22 4.36 -3.43
C LEU A 352 -1.01 5.48 -2.77
N THR A 353 -1.21 5.46 -1.45
CA THR A 353 -2.16 6.38 -0.78
C THR A 353 -1.55 7.25 0.29
N ASN A 354 -0.35 6.90 0.78
CA ASN A 354 0.27 7.41 1.99
C ASN A 354 -0.61 7.30 3.25
N ARG A 355 -1.58 6.38 3.25
CA ARG A 355 -2.53 6.15 4.35
C ARG A 355 -2.15 4.87 5.11
N ALA A 356 -2.53 4.80 6.39
CA ALA A 356 -2.47 3.56 7.16
C ALA A 356 -3.30 2.45 6.49
N GLN A 357 -2.96 1.18 6.75
CA GLN A 357 -3.60 0.03 6.12
C GLN A 357 -4.17 -0.90 7.19
N ILE A 358 -5.39 -1.38 6.96
CA ILE A 358 -6.04 -2.34 7.85
C ILE A 358 -5.60 -3.74 7.41
N PHE A 359 -5.02 -4.49 8.35
CA PHE A 359 -4.88 -5.95 8.24
C PHE A 359 -6.18 -6.58 8.75
N SER A 360 -6.68 -7.62 8.10
CA SER A 360 -7.89 -8.32 8.55
C SER A 360 -7.97 -9.78 8.12
N ASP A 361 -8.60 -10.63 8.95
CA ASP A 361 -9.15 -11.90 8.48
C ASP A 361 -10.44 -11.64 7.70
N VAL A 362 -10.60 -12.35 6.60
CA VAL A 362 -11.87 -12.51 5.87
C VAL A 362 -12.68 -13.59 6.57
N ARG A 363 -13.19 -13.26 7.75
CA ARG A 363 -13.65 -14.22 8.75
C ARG A 363 -14.97 -14.90 8.40
N THR A 364 -15.97 -14.14 7.95
CA THR A 364 -17.32 -14.69 7.75
C THR A 364 -18.11 -13.95 6.70
N TYR A 365 -18.76 -14.69 5.81
CA TYR A 365 -19.82 -14.18 4.96
C TYR A 365 -21.16 -14.33 5.68
N TRP A 366 -21.86 -13.21 5.82
CA TRP A 366 -23.21 -13.14 6.36
C TRP A 366 -24.21 -12.90 5.23
N SER A 367 -24.90 -13.96 4.82
CA SER A 367 -26.02 -13.83 3.90
C SER A 367 -27.20 -13.10 4.56
N PRO A 368 -28.07 -12.42 3.78
CA PRO A 368 -29.27 -11.78 4.32
C PRO A 368 -30.15 -12.75 5.13
N GLU A 369 -30.29 -13.99 4.65
CA GLU A 369 -31.07 -15.05 5.30
C GLU A 369 -30.42 -15.51 6.60
N ALA A 370 -29.09 -15.63 6.62
CA ALA A 370 -28.34 -16.00 7.81
C ALA A 370 -28.48 -14.94 8.90
N VAL A 371 -28.41 -13.65 8.55
CA VAL A 371 -28.64 -12.54 9.49
C VAL A 371 -30.07 -12.59 10.01
N LYS A 372 -31.08 -12.64 9.13
CA LYS A 372 -32.49 -12.71 9.55
C LYS A 372 -32.77 -13.88 10.47
N ARG A 373 -32.20 -15.06 10.19
CA ARG A 373 -32.38 -16.26 11.03
C ARG A 373 -31.82 -16.09 12.44
N VAL A 374 -30.68 -15.40 12.60
CA VAL A 374 -29.98 -15.34 13.90
C VAL A 374 -30.31 -14.09 14.71
N THR A 375 -30.77 -13.02 14.06
CA THR A 375 -31.11 -11.75 14.72
C THR A 375 -32.60 -11.43 14.70
N GLY A 376 -33.38 -12.11 13.85
CA GLY A 376 -34.77 -11.75 13.56
C GLY A 376 -34.94 -10.49 12.72
N LYS A 377 -33.84 -9.84 12.31
CA LYS A 377 -33.84 -8.57 11.55
C LYS A 377 -33.21 -8.73 10.17
N GLU A 378 -33.66 -7.92 9.22
CA GLU A 378 -33.13 -7.91 7.85
C GLU A 378 -32.00 -6.88 7.70
N LEU A 379 -31.02 -7.20 6.85
CA LEU A 379 -30.03 -6.22 6.43
C LEU A 379 -30.67 -5.20 5.47
N THR A 380 -30.28 -3.94 5.58
CA THR A 380 -30.82 -2.83 4.79
C THR A 380 -29.70 -2.02 4.12
N GLY A 381 -30.07 -1.07 3.24
CA GLY A 381 -29.10 -0.19 2.59
C GLY A 381 -28.10 -0.95 1.72
N LEU A 382 -26.82 -0.58 1.81
CA LEU A 382 -25.73 -1.27 1.08
C LEU A 382 -25.58 -2.73 1.54
N ALA A 383 -25.89 -3.04 2.80
CA ALA A 383 -25.76 -4.38 3.37
C ALA A 383 -26.85 -5.37 2.92
N LYS A 384 -27.90 -4.92 2.22
CA LYS A 384 -29.09 -5.75 1.92
C LYS A 384 -28.80 -7.07 1.18
N ASN A 385 -27.70 -7.14 0.44
CA ASN A 385 -27.31 -8.32 -0.35
C ASN A 385 -26.28 -9.22 0.37
N GLY A 386 -26.04 -8.95 1.66
CA GLY A 386 -25.05 -9.65 2.49
C GLY A 386 -23.83 -8.78 2.77
N ILE A 387 -23.08 -9.20 3.79
CA ILE A 387 -21.88 -8.50 4.28
C ILE A 387 -20.76 -9.51 4.53
N ILE A 388 -19.52 -9.05 4.48
CA ILE A 388 -18.34 -9.79 4.90
C ILE A 388 -17.85 -9.18 6.22
N HIS A 389 -17.65 -10.04 7.22
CA HIS A 389 -17.00 -9.68 8.48
C HIS A 389 -15.49 -9.69 8.28
N LEU A 390 -14.89 -8.51 8.30
CA LEU A 390 -13.45 -8.34 8.34
C LEU A 390 -13.05 -8.07 9.79
N ILE A 391 -12.26 -8.97 10.39
CA ILE A 391 -11.86 -8.89 11.80
C ILE A 391 -10.53 -9.57 12.01
N ASN A 392 -9.43 -8.81 12.18
CA ASN A 392 -8.14 -9.44 12.48
C ASN A 392 -8.15 -10.10 13.86
N SER A 393 -7.20 -11.01 14.10
CA SER A 393 -7.04 -11.74 15.35
C SER A 393 -6.46 -10.92 16.52
N GLY A 394 -6.90 -9.67 16.68
CA GLY A 394 -6.58 -8.80 17.81
C GLY A 394 -6.08 -7.41 17.46
N ALA A 395 -5.40 -7.24 16.33
CA ALA A 395 -4.71 -5.99 15.98
C ALA A 395 -5.22 -5.37 14.69
N THR A 396 -5.43 -4.06 14.63
CA THR A 396 -5.39 -3.35 13.35
C THR A 396 -5.11 -1.87 13.58
N THR A 397 -4.84 -1.12 12.51
CA THR A 397 -4.58 0.32 12.61
C THR A 397 -5.75 1.07 13.24
N LEU A 398 -5.47 1.98 14.17
CA LEU A 398 -6.48 2.81 14.84
C LEU A 398 -7.08 3.85 13.88
N ASP A 399 -6.40 4.19 12.79
CA ASP A 399 -6.97 4.94 11.67
C ASP A 399 -8.23 4.23 11.12
N GLY A 400 -8.25 2.89 11.17
CA GLY A 400 -9.36 2.06 10.71
C GLY A 400 -10.66 2.21 11.50
N THR A 401 -10.65 2.93 12.62
CA THR A 401 -11.87 3.35 13.33
C THR A 401 -12.78 4.21 12.43
N GLY A 402 -12.21 4.93 11.46
CA GLY A 402 -12.95 5.88 10.62
C GLY A 402 -13.36 7.15 11.36
N GLN A 403 -12.65 7.51 12.44
CA GLN A 403 -12.94 8.71 13.24
C GLN A 403 -12.36 10.00 12.66
N GLN A 404 -11.40 9.88 11.74
CA GLN A 404 -10.93 11.00 10.91
C GLN A 404 -12.02 11.38 9.90
N THR A 405 -12.07 12.65 9.51
CA THR A 405 -13.09 13.16 8.58
C THR A 405 -12.49 13.92 7.41
N ASP A 406 -13.10 13.78 6.24
CA ASP A 406 -12.81 14.61 5.07
C ASP A 406 -13.42 16.03 5.23
N ALA A 407 -13.27 16.87 4.20
CA ALA A 407 -13.75 18.25 4.22
C ALA A 407 -15.29 18.34 4.31
N GLU A 408 -16.00 17.31 3.84
CA GLU A 408 -17.45 17.18 3.86
C GLU A 408 -17.97 16.54 5.17
N GLY A 409 -17.06 16.09 6.05
CA GLY A 409 -17.40 15.46 7.33
C GLY A 409 -17.66 13.95 7.25
N ASN A 410 -17.39 13.31 6.11
CA ASN A 410 -17.52 11.86 5.97
C ASN A 410 -16.35 11.13 6.66
N PRO A 411 -16.57 9.92 7.19
CA PRO A 411 -15.50 9.13 7.77
C PRO A 411 -14.43 8.76 6.73
N THR A 412 -13.16 8.83 7.12
CA THR A 412 -12.01 8.57 6.24
C THR A 412 -10.80 8.05 7.02
N MET A 413 -9.72 7.71 6.31
CA MET A 413 -8.38 7.47 6.86
C MET A 413 -7.38 8.31 6.07
N LYS A 414 -6.76 9.35 6.64
CA LYS A 414 -5.98 10.37 5.93
C LYS A 414 -4.48 10.06 5.91
N PRO A 415 -3.72 10.67 4.98
CA PRO A 415 -2.27 10.75 5.10
C PRO A 415 -1.89 11.50 6.37
N SER A 416 -0.76 11.14 6.97
CA SER A 416 -0.40 11.62 8.31
C SER A 416 -0.33 13.15 8.41
N TRP A 417 0.15 13.84 7.38
CA TRP A 417 0.25 15.32 7.38
C TRP A 417 -1.10 16.05 7.31
N GLU A 418 -2.20 15.34 7.09
CA GLU A 418 -3.57 15.89 7.11
C GLU A 418 -4.32 15.55 8.39
N ILE A 419 -3.77 14.69 9.26
CA ILE A 419 -4.38 14.31 10.53
C ILE A 419 -4.22 15.44 11.54
N THR A 420 -5.27 15.69 12.31
CA THR A 420 -5.25 16.64 13.43
C THR A 420 -5.19 15.91 14.77
N GLU A 421 -4.65 16.56 15.81
CA GLU A 421 -4.62 16.01 17.17
C GLU A 421 -6.03 15.65 17.69
N ALA A 422 -7.05 16.41 17.31
CA ALA A 422 -8.44 16.12 17.68
C ALA A 422 -8.94 14.80 17.07
N GLU A 423 -8.48 14.44 15.87
CA GLU A 423 -8.82 13.15 15.26
C GLU A 423 -8.03 12.01 15.86
N VAL A 424 -6.76 12.25 16.25
CA VAL A 424 -5.97 11.29 17.03
C VAL A 424 -6.71 10.91 18.31
N GLU A 425 -7.19 11.91 19.07
CA GLU A 425 -7.93 11.66 20.30
C GLU A 425 -9.24 10.88 20.04
N LYS A 426 -9.99 11.21 18.98
CA LYS A 426 -11.20 10.44 18.62
C LYS A 426 -10.91 8.98 18.25
N CYS A 427 -9.84 8.71 17.52
CA CYS A 427 -9.43 7.33 17.21
C CYS A 427 -9.08 6.55 18.49
N LEU A 428 -8.36 7.18 19.41
CA LEU A 428 -8.00 6.58 20.71
C LEU A 428 -9.23 6.34 21.60
N GLU A 429 -10.16 7.29 21.63
CA GLU A 429 -11.42 7.18 22.39
C GLU A 429 -12.35 6.09 21.83
N ALA A 430 -12.35 5.88 20.52
CA ALA A 430 -13.14 4.83 19.87
C ALA A 430 -12.54 3.42 20.06
N THR A 431 -11.32 3.31 20.61
CA THR A 431 -10.61 2.05 20.76
C THR A 431 -10.62 1.58 22.21
N THR A 432 -11.04 0.34 22.43
CA THR A 432 -10.98 -0.35 23.73
C THR A 432 -9.92 -1.44 23.69
N TRP A 433 -9.08 -1.52 24.71
CA TRP A 433 -7.97 -2.48 24.79
C TRP A 433 -8.36 -3.67 25.66
N TYR A 434 -8.78 -4.77 25.04
CA TYR A 434 -9.24 -5.95 25.76
C TYR A 434 -8.08 -6.87 26.13
N PRO A 435 -8.00 -7.39 27.37
CA PRO A 435 -7.08 -8.47 27.70
C PRO A 435 -7.25 -9.64 26.73
N ALA A 436 -6.16 -10.11 26.15
CA ALA A 436 -6.18 -11.16 25.13
C ALA A 436 -6.83 -12.45 25.66
N ASN A 437 -7.52 -13.17 24.76
CA ASN A 437 -8.09 -14.47 25.09
C ASN A 437 -6.97 -15.49 25.33
N ARG A 438 -6.80 -15.93 26.58
CA ARG A 438 -5.73 -16.84 27.01
C ARG A 438 -5.98 -18.31 26.70
N ASP A 439 -7.10 -18.65 26.05
CA ASP A 439 -7.24 -19.93 25.34
C ASP A 439 -6.32 -19.98 24.12
N TYR A 440 -6.11 -18.84 23.45
CA TYR A 440 -5.24 -18.70 22.28
C TYR A 440 -3.88 -18.11 22.66
N PHE A 441 -3.87 -16.97 23.35
CA PHE A 441 -2.68 -16.19 23.69
C PHE A 441 -2.33 -16.39 25.17
N ARG A 442 -1.75 -17.55 25.51
CA ARG A 442 -1.47 -17.94 26.89
C ARG A 442 -0.62 -16.93 27.66
N GLY A 443 0.29 -16.27 26.95
CA GLY A 443 1.17 -15.22 27.47
C GLY A 443 0.48 -13.88 27.74
N GLY A 444 -0.78 -13.67 27.31
CA GLY A 444 -1.53 -12.44 27.51
C GLY A 444 -1.33 -11.42 26.39
N GLY A 445 -1.41 -10.12 26.73
CA GLY A 445 -1.44 -9.01 25.76
C GLY A 445 -2.82 -8.34 25.69
N PHE A 446 -2.97 -7.37 24.78
CA PHE A 446 -4.18 -6.56 24.66
C PHE A 446 -4.56 -6.30 23.20
N SER A 447 -5.73 -6.79 22.79
CA SER A 447 -6.31 -6.56 21.47
C SER A 447 -6.95 -5.19 21.35
N SER A 448 -6.77 -4.52 20.21
CA SER A 448 -7.38 -3.24 19.86
C SER A 448 -8.79 -3.43 19.30
N ASN A 449 -9.83 -3.33 20.12
CA ASN A 449 -11.21 -3.44 19.67
C ASN A 449 -11.80 -2.07 19.30
N PHE A 450 -12.47 -2.02 18.16
CA PHE A 450 -13.34 -0.94 17.74
C PHE A 450 -14.27 -1.44 16.63
N LEU A 451 -15.26 -0.62 16.26
CA LEU A 451 -16.09 -0.82 15.07
C LEU A 451 -15.78 0.28 14.06
N SER A 452 -15.30 -0.07 12.87
CA SER A 452 -15.11 0.89 11.79
C SER A 452 -16.43 1.57 11.43
N LYS A 453 -16.43 2.91 11.30
CA LYS A 453 -17.60 3.63 10.80
C LYS A 453 -18.02 3.15 9.41
N GLY A 454 -19.33 3.10 9.18
CA GLY A 454 -19.91 2.84 7.87
C GLY A 454 -19.75 4.03 6.92
N GLY A 455 -19.83 3.76 5.61
CA GLY A 455 -19.83 4.77 4.56
C GLY A 455 -18.45 5.06 3.96
N MET A 456 -17.37 4.49 4.47
CA MET A 456 -16.04 4.69 3.89
C MET A 456 -15.92 3.88 2.59
N PRO A 457 -15.57 4.50 1.44
CA PRO A 457 -15.12 3.72 0.29
C PRO A 457 -13.81 3.05 0.66
N VAL A 458 -13.69 1.75 0.37
CA VAL A 458 -12.49 0.98 0.66
C VAL A 458 -12.18 -0.01 -0.46
N THR A 459 -10.92 -0.39 -0.55
CA THR A 459 -10.43 -1.43 -1.46
C THR A 459 -9.78 -2.54 -0.65
N MET A 460 -10.37 -3.73 -0.67
CA MET A 460 -9.74 -4.93 -0.13
C MET A 460 -8.82 -5.53 -1.20
N SER A 461 -7.60 -5.89 -0.83
CA SER A 461 -6.61 -6.49 -1.74
C SER A 461 -5.87 -7.65 -1.10
N ARG A 462 -5.39 -8.59 -1.94
CA ARG A 462 -4.59 -9.73 -1.49
C ARG A 462 -3.62 -10.17 -2.58
N LEU A 463 -2.35 -10.33 -2.20
CA LEU A 463 -1.36 -11.03 -3.01
C LEU A 463 -1.37 -12.52 -2.65
N ASN A 464 -1.29 -13.41 -3.64
CA ASN A 464 -1.06 -14.83 -3.41
C ASN A 464 0.06 -15.35 -4.31
N LEU A 465 0.80 -16.36 -3.86
CA LEU A 465 1.83 -17.04 -4.64
C LEU A 465 1.29 -18.39 -5.12
N ILE A 466 1.15 -18.55 -6.45
CA ILE A 466 0.61 -19.76 -7.07
C ILE A 466 1.75 -20.54 -7.71
N LYS A 467 1.97 -21.79 -7.28
CA LYS A 467 3.02 -22.64 -7.83
C LYS A 467 2.84 -22.83 -9.34
N GLY A 468 3.89 -22.54 -10.11
CA GLY A 468 3.88 -22.64 -11.58
C GLY A 468 3.35 -21.39 -12.31
N LEU A 469 2.80 -20.41 -11.57
CA LEU A 469 2.32 -19.15 -12.13
C LEU A 469 3.08 -17.95 -11.55
N GLY A 470 3.38 -17.95 -10.24
CA GLY A 470 4.01 -16.83 -9.55
C GLY A 470 2.98 -16.01 -8.74
N PRO A 471 3.28 -14.72 -8.46
CA PRO A 471 2.36 -13.85 -7.73
C PRO A 471 1.11 -13.53 -8.55
N VAL A 472 -0.03 -13.45 -7.88
CA VAL A 472 -1.30 -12.94 -8.44
C VAL A 472 -1.92 -11.94 -7.46
N LEU A 473 -2.61 -10.93 -7.97
CA LEU A 473 -3.30 -9.91 -7.14
C LEU A 473 -4.82 -10.05 -7.25
N GLN A 474 -5.51 -9.98 -6.12
CA GLN A 474 -6.97 -9.87 -6.01
C GLN A 474 -7.35 -8.50 -5.46
N ILE A 475 -8.44 -7.92 -6.00
CA ILE A 475 -8.92 -6.58 -5.67
C ILE A 475 -10.45 -6.63 -5.55
N ALA A 476 -11.01 -6.09 -4.47
CA ALA A 476 -12.43 -5.91 -4.30
C ALA A 476 -12.71 -4.51 -3.74
N GLU A 477 -13.14 -3.58 -4.60
CA GLU A 477 -13.66 -2.28 -4.16
C GLU A 477 -15.04 -2.44 -3.54
N GLY A 478 -15.33 -1.63 -2.52
CA GLY A 478 -16.61 -1.66 -1.83
C GLY A 478 -16.69 -0.57 -0.77
N TRP A 479 -17.50 -0.81 0.25
CA TRP A 479 -17.71 0.14 1.33
C TRP A 479 -17.70 -0.55 2.68
N THR A 480 -17.23 0.17 3.69
CA THR A 480 -17.62 -0.15 5.06
C THR A 480 -19.10 0.18 5.25
N VAL A 481 -19.81 -0.58 6.06
CA VAL A 481 -21.23 -0.35 6.32
C VAL A 481 -21.54 -0.32 7.80
N GLU A 482 -22.49 0.54 8.17
CA GLU A 482 -23.11 0.50 9.47
C GLU A 482 -24.38 -0.35 9.35
N ILE A 483 -24.56 -1.26 10.31
CA ILE A 483 -25.71 -2.15 10.40
C ILE A 483 -26.45 -1.88 11.70
N ASP A 484 -27.70 -2.34 11.82
CA ASP A 484 -28.49 -2.18 13.04
C ASP A 484 -27.67 -2.62 14.28
N PRO A 485 -27.60 -1.78 15.34
CA PRO A 485 -26.74 -2.06 16.49
C PRO A 485 -27.03 -3.41 17.19
N GLU A 486 -28.27 -3.88 17.17
CA GLU A 486 -28.60 -5.21 17.72
C GLU A 486 -28.10 -6.33 16.81
N ILE A 487 -28.14 -6.13 15.47
CA ILE A 487 -27.50 -7.05 14.54
C ILE A 487 -26.00 -7.10 14.83
N HIS A 488 -25.31 -5.95 14.85
CA HIS A 488 -23.87 -5.90 15.12
C HIS A 488 -23.55 -6.63 16.43
N LYS A 489 -24.21 -6.27 17.54
CA LYS A 489 -23.96 -6.88 18.84
C LYS A 489 -24.09 -8.41 18.82
N LEU A 490 -25.17 -8.94 18.23
CA LEU A 490 -25.40 -10.40 18.17
C LEU A 490 -24.38 -11.11 17.29
N LEU A 491 -23.92 -10.48 16.20
CA LEU A 491 -22.92 -11.06 15.30
C LEU A 491 -21.49 -10.94 15.84
N ASP A 492 -21.18 -9.87 16.57
CA ASP A 492 -19.88 -9.62 17.18
C ASP A 492 -19.66 -10.53 18.40
N GLU A 493 -20.65 -10.61 19.30
CA GLU A 493 -20.57 -11.43 20.53
C GLU A 493 -20.38 -12.92 20.28
N ARG A 494 -20.84 -13.42 19.12
CA ARG A 494 -20.73 -14.83 18.71
C ARG A 494 -19.45 -15.14 17.91
N THR A 495 -18.70 -14.12 17.51
CA THR A 495 -17.51 -14.25 16.67
C THR A 495 -16.28 -14.07 17.56
N ASP A 496 -15.83 -12.82 17.77
CA ASP A 496 -14.76 -12.48 18.70
C ASP A 496 -14.93 -11.01 19.14
N ARG A 497 -15.64 -10.81 20.26
CA ARG A 497 -16.04 -9.49 20.78
C ARG A 497 -14.91 -8.58 21.26
N THR A 498 -13.68 -9.08 21.24
CA THR A 498 -12.48 -8.38 21.73
C THR A 498 -11.62 -7.86 20.59
N TRP A 499 -11.98 -8.13 19.34
CA TRP A 499 -11.17 -7.84 18.15
C TRP A 499 -11.80 -6.72 17.31
N PRO A 500 -11.02 -6.02 16.45
CA PRO A 500 -11.55 -4.89 15.68
C PRO A 500 -12.43 -5.35 14.51
N THR A 501 -13.67 -4.86 14.44
CA THR A 501 -14.64 -5.24 13.42
C THR A 501 -14.76 -4.18 12.32
N THR A 502 -14.69 -4.61 11.07
CA THR A 502 -15.12 -3.86 9.89
C THR A 502 -16.17 -4.67 9.12
N TRP A 503 -17.37 -4.12 8.97
CA TRP A 503 -18.38 -4.71 8.08
C TRP A 503 -18.18 -4.22 6.66
N PHE A 504 -17.90 -5.13 5.74
CA PHE A 504 -17.57 -4.81 4.35
C PHE A 504 -18.65 -5.29 3.38
N VAL A 505 -18.97 -4.45 2.40
CA VAL A 505 -19.81 -4.80 1.24
C VAL A 505 -19.02 -4.54 -0.04
N PRO A 506 -18.69 -5.58 -0.83
CA PRO A 506 -18.06 -5.39 -2.12
C PRO A 506 -19.06 -4.82 -3.14
N ARG A 507 -18.57 -3.98 -4.05
CA ARG A 507 -19.32 -3.59 -5.24
C ARG A 507 -19.51 -4.82 -6.13
N LEU A 508 -20.76 -5.14 -6.44
CA LEU A 508 -21.11 -6.26 -7.33
C LEU A 508 -21.09 -5.80 -8.79
N CYS A 509 -20.82 -6.73 -9.70
CA CYS A 509 -20.86 -6.50 -11.14
C CYS A 509 -21.09 -7.82 -11.90
N ASP A 510 -21.13 -7.77 -13.23
CA ASP A 510 -21.45 -8.93 -14.08
C ASP A 510 -20.32 -9.97 -14.17
N LYS A 511 -19.20 -9.78 -13.45
CA LYS A 511 -18.09 -10.75 -13.39
C LYS A 511 -18.43 -11.90 -12.43
N PRO A 512 -18.09 -13.18 -12.75
CA PRO A 512 -18.49 -14.33 -11.94
C PRO A 512 -18.11 -14.27 -10.46
N ALA A 513 -16.94 -13.72 -10.13
CA ALA A 513 -16.47 -13.57 -8.74
C ALA A 513 -17.18 -12.44 -7.98
N PHE A 514 -17.96 -11.59 -8.66
CA PHE A 514 -18.65 -10.42 -8.10
C PHE A 514 -20.16 -10.43 -8.36
N LYS A 515 -20.72 -11.57 -8.79
CA LYS A 515 -22.16 -11.72 -9.02
C LYS A 515 -22.99 -11.56 -7.73
N ASP A 516 -22.41 -11.93 -6.59
CA ASP A 516 -22.98 -11.80 -5.25
C ASP A 516 -21.85 -11.74 -4.20
N VAL A 517 -22.19 -11.30 -2.98
CA VAL A 517 -21.20 -11.12 -1.89
C VAL A 517 -20.56 -12.46 -1.48
N TYR A 518 -21.32 -13.56 -1.57
CA TYR A 518 -20.80 -14.89 -1.33
C TYR A 518 -19.67 -15.24 -2.30
N SER A 519 -19.87 -14.96 -3.59
CA SER A 519 -18.90 -15.25 -4.64
C SER A 519 -17.61 -14.49 -4.44
N VAL A 520 -17.67 -13.27 -3.90
CA VAL A 520 -16.46 -12.50 -3.55
C VAL A 520 -15.66 -13.23 -2.48
N MET A 521 -16.30 -13.64 -1.38
CA MET A 521 -15.60 -14.38 -0.31
C MET A 521 -15.13 -15.76 -0.78
N ASN A 522 -15.96 -16.48 -1.53
CA ASN A 522 -15.65 -17.83 -2.00
C ASN A 522 -14.48 -17.88 -2.99
N ASN A 523 -14.23 -16.80 -3.73
CA ASN A 523 -13.09 -16.69 -4.64
C ASN A 523 -11.86 -16.02 -4.00
N TRP A 524 -11.95 -15.56 -2.75
CA TRP A 524 -10.81 -14.96 -2.07
C TRP A 524 -9.74 -16.02 -1.75
N GLY A 525 -8.50 -15.77 -2.13
CA GLY A 525 -7.44 -16.79 -2.20
C GLY A 525 -6.70 -17.08 -0.89
N ALA A 526 -7.06 -16.40 0.21
CA ALA A 526 -6.42 -16.55 1.52
C ALA A 526 -7.41 -16.26 2.66
N ASN A 527 -7.01 -16.51 3.90
CA ASN A 527 -7.79 -16.08 5.07
C ASN A 527 -7.62 -14.58 5.37
N HIS A 528 -6.55 -13.94 4.92
CA HIS A 528 -6.30 -12.52 5.15
C HIS A 528 -6.64 -11.62 3.94
N GLY A 529 -6.91 -10.35 4.23
CA GLY A 529 -6.96 -9.26 3.26
C GLY A 529 -6.34 -7.98 3.84
N ALA A 530 -5.83 -7.13 2.95
CA ALA A 530 -5.39 -5.77 3.26
C ALA A 530 -6.44 -4.76 2.78
N ILE A 531 -6.89 -3.85 3.64
CA ILE A 531 -7.95 -2.89 3.32
C ILE A 531 -7.37 -1.48 3.34
N SER A 532 -7.52 -0.80 2.21
CA SER A 532 -7.13 0.60 2.01
C SER A 532 -8.35 1.49 1.95
N TYR A 533 -8.28 2.69 2.51
CA TYR A 533 -9.29 3.71 2.26
C TYR A 533 -9.26 4.18 0.79
N GLY A 534 -10.44 4.40 0.22
CA GLY A 534 -10.65 4.81 -1.17
C GLY A 534 -10.86 3.64 -2.12
N HIS A 535 -11.36 3.97 -3.32
CA HIS A 535 -11.45 3.06 -4.47
C HIS A 535 -10.17 3.21 -5.31
N ILE A 536 -9.15 2.42 -4.94
CA ILE A 536 -7.79 2.49 -5.50
C ILE A 536 -7.48 1.33 -6.44
N GLY A 537 -8.48 0.55 -6.85
CA GLY A 537 -8.29 -0.65 -7.64
C GLY A 537 -7.62 -0.37 -8.99
N GLN A 538 -7.95 0.75 -9.63
CA GLN A 538 -7.28 1.19 -10.87
C GLN A 538 -5.78 1.46 -10.68
N ASP A 539 -5.39 2.01 -9.52
CA ASP A 539 -3.98 2.32 -9.21
C ASP A 539 -3.21 1.03 -8.90
N LEU A 540 -3.85 0.09 -8.18
CA LEU A 540 -3.33 -1.26 -7.94
C LEU A 540 -3.14 -2.04 -9.24
N ILE A 541 -4.08 -1.96 -10.19
CA ILE A 541 -3.96 -2.59 -11.52
C ILE A 541 -2.77 -2.00 -12.31
N THR A 542 -2.60 -0.68 -12.27
CA THR A 542 -1.44 -0.02 -12.89
C THR A 542 -0.14 -0.49 -12.25
N LEU A 543 -0.04 -0.47 -10.92
CA LEU A 543 1.12 -0.94 -10.16
C LEU A 543 1.43 -2.42 -10.46
N ALA A 544 0.43 -3.29 -10.45
CA ALA A 544 0.58 -4.71 -10.73
C ALA A 544 1.12 -4.95 -12.15
N SER A 545 0.65 -4.19 -13.15
CA SER A 545 1.18 -4.29 -14.52
C SER A 545 2.63 -3.81 -14.64
N ILE A 546 3.05 -2.81 -13.86
CA ILE A 546 4.46 -2.40 -13.75
C ILE A 546 5.28 -3.53 -13.13
N LEU A 547 4.75 -4.25 -12.15
CA LEU A 547 5.48 -5.37 -11.52
C LEU A 547 5.35 -6.69 -12.29
N ARG A 548 4.52 -6.72 -13.34
CA ARG A 548 4.14 -7.93 -14.09
C ARG A 548 3.46 -8.99 -13.21
N ILE A 549 2.66 -8.53 -12.25
CA ILE A 549 1.79 -9.36 -11.42
C ILE A 549 0.40 -9.41 -12.07
N PRO A 550 -0.08 -10.56 -12.55
CA PRO A 550 -1.43 -10.67 -13.11
C PRO A 550 -2.51 -10.43 -12.04
N VAL A 551 -3.59 -9.75 -12.43
CA VAL A 551 -4.74 -9.48 -11.58
C VAL A 551 -5.81 -10.55 -11.85
N CYS A 552 -5.93 -11.51 -10.93
CA CYS A 552 -6.80 -12.68 -11.12
C CYS A 552 -8.26 -12.47 -10.69
N MET A 553 -8.55 -11.35 -10.02
CA MET A 553 -9.91 -10.99 -9.59
C MET A 553 -10.00 -9.49 -9.34
N HIS A 554 -10.89 -8.77 -10.04
CA HIS A 554 -11.20 -7.36 -9.75
C HIS A 554 -12.61 -6.95 -10.21
N ASN A 555 -13.20 -5.97 -9.52
CA ASN A 555 -14.47 -5.33 -9.87
C ASN A 555 -14.32 -3.89 -10.40
N VAL A 556 -13.09 -3.47 -10.68
CA VAL A 556 -12.79 -2.21 -11.36
C VAL A 556 -13.37 -2.23 -12.79
N GLU A 557 -13.94 -1.11 -13.20
CA GLU A 557 -14.49 -0.88 -14.54
C GLU A 557 -13.38 -0.96 -15.61
N ASP A 558 -13.70 -1.56 -16.76
CA ASP A 558 -12.69 -1.89 -17.77
C ASP A 558 -12.06 -0.66 -18.44
N ASP A 559 -12.78 0.47 -18.49
CA ASP A 559 -12.29 1.75 -19.03
C ASP A 559 -11.32 2.47 -18.09
N LYS A 560 -11.28 2.09 -16.81
CA LYS A 560 -10.31 2.58 -15.82
C LYS A 560 -8.99 1.81 -15.83
N ILE A 561 -8.94 0.64 -16.48
CA ILE A 561 -7.73 -0.18 -16.58
C ILE A 561 -6.67 0.57 -17.38
N PHE A 562 -5.55 0.91 -16.72
CA PHE A 562 -4.40 1.54 -17.34
C PHE A 562 -3.14 0.69 -17.14
N ARG A 563 -2.62 0.16 -18.25
CA ARG A 563 -1.47 -0.76 -18.32
C ARG A 563 -0.52 -0.31 -19.45
N PRO A 564 0.72 -0.83 -19.54
CA PRO A 564 1.59 -0.52 -20.66
C PRO A 564 0.92 -0.84 -22.00
N ALA A 565 1.16 -0.01 -23.01
CA ALA A 565 0.47 -0.09 -24.30
C ALA A 565 0.60 -1.48 -24.97
N ALA A 566 1.73 -2.16 -24.72
CA ALA A 566 1.99 -3.49 -25.24
C ALA A 566 0.97 -4.55 -24.78
N TRP A 567 0.29 -4.39 -23.63
CA TRP A 567 -0.75 -5.32 -23.17
C TRP A 567 -1.87 -5.46 -24.22
N ASN A 568 -2.20 -4.39 -24.95
CA ASN A 568 -3.24 -4.44 -25.98
C ASN A 568 -2.86 -5.38 -27.15
N ALA A 569 -1.57 -5.61 -27.39
CA ALA A 569 -1.10 -6.55 -28.41
C ALA A 569 -1.23 -8.02 -27.97
N PHE A 570 -1.43 -8.29 -26.68
CA PHE A 570 -1.67 -9.63 -26.16
C PHE A 570 -3.15 -10.04 -26.21
N GLY A 571 -4.06 -9.17 -26.63
CA GLY A 571 -5.47 -9.50 -26.87
C GLY A 571 -6.44 -8.44 -26.36
N MET A 572 -7.68 -8.50 -26.86
CA MET A 572 -8.76 -7.58 -26.46
C MET A 572 -9.38 -7.97 -25.11
N ASP A 573 -9.43 -9.26 -24.79
CA ASP A 573 -9.83 -9.75 -23.47
C ASP A 573 -8.79 -9.33 -22.43
N LYS A 574 -9.19 -8.43 -21.53
CA LYS A 574 -8.26 -7.72 -20.62
C LYS A 574 -7.62 -8.64 -19.58
N GLU A 575 -8.31 -9.69 -19.16
CA GLU A 575 -7.77 -10.69 -18.23
C GLU A 575 -6.75 -11.56 -18.95
N GLY A 576 -7.12 -12.21 -20.06
CA GLY A 576 -6.21 -13.06 -20.81
C GLY A 576 -4.99 -12.31 -21.35
N ALA A 577 -5.14 -11.06 -21.77
CA ALA A 577 -4.03 -10.21 -22.18
C ALA A 577 -3.05 -9.94 -21.02
N ASP A 578 -3.56 -9.77 -19.80
CA ASP A 578 -2.74 -9.57 -18.60
C ASP A 578 -1.84 -10.78 -18.33
N TYR A 579 -2.44 -11.97 -18.27
CA TYR A 579 -1.70 -13.21 -18.03
C TYR A 579 -0.63 -13.46 -19.09
N ARG A 580 -0.95 -13.26 -20.38
CA ARG A 580 0.01 -13.46 -21.47
C ARG A 580 1.14 -12.43 -21.42
N ALA A 581 0.84 -11.16 -21.14
CA ALA A 581 1.85 -10.11 -21.04
C ALA A 581 2.76 -10.33 -19.81
N CYS A 582 2.20 -10.62 -18.64
CA CYS A 582 2.94 -10.95 -17.43
C CYS A 582 3.85 -12.17 -17.62
N GLN A 583 3.34 -13.23 -18.25
CA GLN A 583 4.13 -14.42 -18.58
C GLN A 583 5.27 -14.09 -19.57
N ASN A 584 4.99 -13.27 -20.59
CA ASN A 584 5.98 -12.92 -21.60
C ASN A 584 7.11 -12.04 -21.06
N TYR A 585 6.79 -11.02 -20.26
CA TYR A 585 7.78 -10.08 -19.74
C TYR A 585 8.46 -10.56 -18.46
N GLY A 586 7.80 -11.42 -17.68
CA GLY A 586 8.33 -11.93 -16.43
C GLY A 586 8.51 -10.85 -15.35
N PRO A 587 9.13 -11.23 -14.21
CA PRO A 587 9.44 -10.30 -13.13
C PRO A 587 10.36 -9.16 -13.61
N ILE A 588 10.15 -7.95 -13.10
CA ILE A 588 10.88 -6.75 -13.56
C ILE A 588 12.39 -6.79 -13.28
N TYR A 589 12.87 -7.52 -12.26
CA TYR A 589 14.29 -7.54 -11.86
C TYR A 589 14.99 -8.86 -12.15
N LYS A 590 14.51 -9.63 -13.14
CA LYS A 590 15.07 -10.93 -13.55
C LYS A 590 15.91 -10.85 -14.82
#